data_AF-A0A7I7XA58-F1
#
_entry.id   AF-A0A7I7XA58-F1
#
_cell.length_a   1.000
_cell.length_b   1.000
_cell.length_c   1.000
_cell.angle_alpha   90.00
_cell.angle_beta   90.00
_cell.angle_gamma   90.00
#
_symmetry.space_group_name_H-M   'P 1'
#
loop_
_entity.id
_entity.type
_entity.pdbx_description
1 polymer ?
#
loop_
_entity_poly.entity_id
_entity_poly.type
_entity_poly.pdbx_seq_one_letter_code
_entity_poly.pdbx_strand_id
1 'polypeptide(L)'
;MTPVVLVVGPSRAGVGGVVAALRTRLPDVEVVEGPPPRAPDAVLAVVSAAAPMTRSQWADVERASAGSGLLVGVVAKIDAHRQWRDVVAANRDGAERWGSRTAIPWVGAAAAPVLGDADVDELVRVLRAGLARPPIARAVRAAVSASDVLARTRLRLVRSVRDGASALRTELRAAAATVPPGGAQAFEVQVRARVEVFLKTVDRDVADAVGEAAAELGCGDRVAVPRGHACRLEPSDAGRPTSSRRLEARLAAVLGLGFGVGTALAVGRLVAGWAPGVSTAGLVAGAVMGLALGVWVVRTRRLLHDRAVLDRWVADVAGTVRWHAEARVAEWLLSVASAGRDAGPRVGSRATPEGPAGSLKQVTDQYEWRCDG
;
A
#
# COMPACT_ATOMS: atom_id res chain seq x y z
N MET A 1 40.70 0.26 -6.13
CA MET A 1 39.80 -0.43 -7.10
C MET A 1 39.53 0.53 -8.24
N THR A 2 39.76 0.10 -9.47
CA THR A 2 39.49 0.89 -10.68
C THR A 2 37.98 1.05 -10.86
N PRO A 3 37.43 2.28 -10.94
CA PRO A 3 35.99 2.48 -11.14
C PRO A 3 35.55 1.96 -12.52
N VAL A 4 34.38 1.33 -12.57
CA VAL A 4 33.79 0.79 -13.82
C VAL A 4 32.70 1.72 -14.32
N VAL A 5 32.78 2.12 -15.58
CA VAL A 5 31.79 2.98 -16.25
C VAL A 5 31.17 2.22 -17.40
N LEU A 6 29.86 1.98 -17.29
CA LEU A 6 29.08 1.33 -18.33
C LEU A 6 28.50 2.38 -19.28
N VAL A 7 28.73 2.23 -20.58
CA VAL A 7 28.15 3.10 -21.61
C VAL A 7 27.03 2.34 -22.33
N VAL A 8 25.82 2.90 -22.31
CA VAL A 8 24.62 2.34 -22.94
C VAL A 8 23.99 3.35 -23.88
N GLY A 9 23.42 2.87 -24.98
CA GLY A 9 22.72 3.71 -25.95
C GLY A 9 22.22 2.91 -27.13
N PRO A 10 21.27 3.45 -27.92
CA PRO A 10 20.79 2.77 -29.11
C PRO A 10 21.90 2.60 -30.16
N SER A 11 21.69 1.66 -31.07
CA SER A 11 22.61 1.46 -32.19
C SER A 11 22.81 2.76 -32.96
N ARG A 12 24.08 3.04 -33.32
CA ARG A 12 24.50 4.28 -33.98
C ARG A 12 24.31 5.57 -33.17
N ALA A 13 24.01 5.53 -31.86
CA ALA A 13 23.98 6.73 -31.03
C ALA A 13 25.35 7.41 -30.89
N GLY A 14 26.44 6.68 -31.12
CA GLY A 14 27.81 7.17 -30.89
C GLY A 14 28.49 6.54 -29.67
N VAL A 15 27.94 5.45 -29.13
CA VAL A 15 28.45 4.71 -27.95
C VAL A 15 29.93 4.36 -28.11
N GLY A 16 30.32 3.64 -29.17
CA GLY A 16 31.71 3.27 -29.41
C GLY A 16 32.68 4.46 -29.51
N GLY A 17 32.24 5.59 -30.08
CA GLY A 17 33.03 6.83 -30.11
C GLY A 17 33.26 7.39 -28.71
N VAL A 18 32.21 7.46 -27.89
CA VAL A 18 32.28 7.89 -26.48
C VAL A 18 33.20 6.96 -25.68
N VAL A 19 33.09 5.65 -25.87
CA VAL A 19 33.93 4.64 -25.19
C VAL A 19 35.40 4.84 -25.54
N ALA A 20 35.71 4.97 -26.84
CA ALA A 20 37.09 5.20 -27.30
C ALA A 20 37.67 6.50 -26.73
N ALA A 21 36.93 7.60 -26.80
CA ALA A 21 37.36 8.90 -26.28
C ALA A 21 37.59 8.86 -24.76
N LEU A 22 36.70 8.22 -24.00
CA LEU A 22 36.85 8.11 -22.55
C LEU A 22 38.02 7.22 -22.14
N ARG A 23 38.27 6.09 -22.82
CA ARG A 23 39.45 5.26 -22.54
C ARG A 23 40.76 6.02 -22.71
N THR A 24 40.82 6.93 -23.68
CA THR A 24 41.99 7.80 -23.90
C THR A 24 42.11 8.88 -22.81
N ARG A 25 41.00 9.50 -22.40
CA ARG A 25 41.01 10.63 -21.45
C ARG A 25 41.01 10.21 -19.97
N LEU A 26 40.60 8.98 -19.68
CA LEU A 26 40.45 8.38 -18.34
C LEU A 26 41.09 6.99 -18.31
N PRO A 27 42.43 6.88 -18.39
CA PRO A 27 43.13 5.59 -18.36
C PRO A 27 43.01 4.87 -17.01
N ASP A 28 42.61 5.59 -15.97
CA ASP A 28 42.36 5.12 -14.60
C ASP A 28 40.94 4.59 -14.38
N VAL A 29 40.10 4.57 -15.42
CA VAL A 29 38.69 4.14 -15.36
C VAL A 29 38.45 3.02 -16.36
N GLU A 30 37.79 1.95 -15.92
CA GLU A 30 37.41 0.84 -16.80
C GLU A 30 36.09 1.18 -17.53
N VAL A 31 36.19 1.58 -18.79
CA VAL A 31 35.03 1.96 -19.62
C VAL A 31 34.61 0.79 -20.51
N VAL A 32 33.35 0.36 -20.40
CA VAL A 32 32.81 -0.81 -21.11
C VAL A 32 31.55 -0.49 -21.91
N GLU A 33 31.46 -1.10 -23.10
CA GLU A 33 30.27 -1.15 -23.96
C GLU A 33 29.76 -2.60 -23.94
N GLY A 34 28.70 -2.86 -23.17
CA GLY A 34 28.18 -4.22 -22.95
C GLY A 34 28.13 -4.64 -21.47
N PRO A 35 27.77 -5.90 -21.17
CA PRO A 35 27.57 -6.35 -19.80
C PRO A 35 28.86 -6.15 -18.98
N PRO A 36 28.83 -5.34 -17.91
CA PRO A 36 30.02 -5.04 -17.14
C PRO A 36 30.43 -6.26 -16.30
N PRO A 37 31.73 -6.42 -15.98
CA PRO A 37 32.23 -7.56 -15.20
C PRO A 37 31.74 -7.53 -13.74
N ARG A 38 31.31 -6.35 -13.26
CA ARG A 38 30.72 -6.11 -11.94
C ARG A 38 29.72 -4.96 -12.02
N ALA A 39 29.01 -4.70 -10.93
CA ALA A 39 28.13 -3.54 -10.86
C ALA A 39 28.89 -2.24 -11.20
N PRO A 40 28.42 -1.44 -12.18
CA PRO A 40 29.13 -0.25 -12.62
C PRO A 40 29.04 0.85 -11.55
N ASP A 41 30.15 1.59 -11.39
CA ASP A 41 30.24 2.75 -10.52
C ASP A 41 29.53 3.98 -11.13
N ALA A 42 29.43 4.04 -12.45
CA ALA A 42 28.64 5.02 -13.19
C ALA A 42 28.05 4.41 -14.48
N VAL A 43 26.91 4.95 -14.92
CA VAL A 43 26.28 4.62 -16.21
C VAL A 43 26.20 5.89 -17.06
N LEU A 44 26.60 5.79 -18.33
CA LEU A 44 26.46 6.83 -19.33
C LEU A 44 25.37 6.45 -20.32
N ALA A 45 24.30 7.24 -20.37
CA ALA A 45 23.20 7.07 -21.32
C ALA A 45 23.44 7.92 -22.57
N VAL A 46 23.94 7.31 -23.65
CA VAL A 46 24.29 7.99 -24.90
C VAL A 46 23.12 7.99 -25.86
N VAL A 47 22.78 9.16 -26.40
CA VAL A 47 21.78 9.36 -27.44
C VAL A 47 22.36 10.26 -28.54
N SER A 48 21.96 10.02 -29.79
CA SER A 48 22.37 10.87 -30.91
C SER A 48 21.70 12.25 -30.81
N ALA A 49 22.43 13.33 -31.10
CA ALA A 49 21.89 14.68 -31.24
C ALA A 49 20.87 14.84 -32.40
N ALA A 50 20.67 13.78 -33.19
CA ALA A 50 19.65 13.75 -34.24
C ALA A 50 18.21 13.70 -33.69
N ALA A 51 17.99 13.09 -32.51
CA ALA A 51 16.65 12.95 -31.94
C ALA A 51 16.71 12.65 -30.42
N PRO A 52 15.69 13.10 -29.65
CA PRO A 52 15.53 12.68 -28.25
C PRO A 52 15.37 11.16 -28.12
N MET A 53 15.68 10.66 -26.92
CA MET A 53 15.44 9.26 -26.56
C MET A 53 13.94 8.94 -26.63
N THR A 54 13.64 7.68 -26.92
CA THR A 54 12.30 7.13 -26.78
C THR A 54 12.10 6.53 -25.39
N ARG A 55 10.84 6.33 -24.96
CA ARG A 55 10.54 5.67 -23.68
C ARG A 55 11.14 4.26 -23.56
N SER A 56 11.19 3.54 -24.68
CA SER A 56 11.77 2.19 -24.74
C SER A 56 13.27 2.21 -24.45
N GLN A 57 14.01 3.12 -25.10
CA GLN A 57 15.45 3.31 -24.85
C GLN A 57 15.72 3.78 -23.41
N TRP A 58 14.83 4.58 -22.84
CA TRP A 58 14.92 4.98 -21.43
C TRP A 58 14.79 3.78 -20.48
N ALA A 59 13.90 2.83 -20.78
CA ALA A 59 13.76 1.60 -19.99
C ALA A 59 15.05 0.73 -19.99
N ASP A 60 15.80 0.75 -21.09
CA ASP A 60 17.12 0.10 -21.15
C ASP A 60 18.14 0.75 -20.22
N VAL A 61 18.14 2.08 -20.15
CA VAL A 61 19.00 2.86 -19.25
C VAL A 61 18.63 2.64 -17.78
N GLU A 62 17.33 2.58 -17.47
CA GLU A 62 16.84 2.28 -16.12
C GLU A 62 17.34 0.91 -15.65
N ARG A 63 17.22 -0.12 -16.50
CA ARG A 63 17.76 -1.46 -16.20
C ARG A 63 19.27 -1.47 -16.01
N ALA A 64 20.02 -0.75 -16.86
CA ALA A 64 21.47 -0.67 -16.76
C ALA A 64 21.96 0.08 -15.51
N SER A 65 21.15 1.03 -15.01
CA SER A 65 21.50 1.89 -13.86
C SER A 65 21.00 1.38 -12.51
N ALA A 66 20.24 0.28 -12.47
CA ALA A 66 19.60 -0.27 -11.26
C ALA A 66 20.55 -0.65 -10.09
N GLY A 67 21.87 -0.57 -10.28
CA GLY A 67 22.87 -0.75 -9.22
C GLY A 67 23.96 0.33 -9.19
N SER A 68 23.85 1.37 -10.01
CA SER A 68 24.84 2.43 -10.12
C SER A 68 24.48 3.62 -9.24
N GLY A 69 25.48 4.17 -8.56
CA GLY A 69 25.35 5.39 -7.77
C GLY A 69 25.40 6.69 -8.59
N LEU A 70 25.58 6.60 -9.91
CA LEU A 70 25.76 7.73 -10.82
C LEU A 70 25.22 7.41 -12.22
N LEU A 71 24.32 8.26 -12.73
CA LEU A 71 23.82 8.23 -14.10
C LEU A 71 24.08 9.59 -14.75
N VAL A 72 24.63 9.59 -15.96
CA VAL A 72 24.91 10.81 -16.75
C VAL A 72 24.35 10.60 -18.15
N GLY A 73 23.58 11.57 -18.65
CA GLY A 73 23.07 11.57 -20.03
C GLY A 73 24.06 12.25 -20.97
N VAL A 74 24.27 11.66 -22.15
CA VAL A 74 25.23 12.15 -23.16
C VAL A 74 24.51 12.29 -24.50
N VAL A 75 24.41 13.52 -24.99
CA VAL A 75 23.95 13.81 -26.35
C VAL A 75 25.18 13.84 -27.25
N ALA A 76 25.39 12.75 -27.99
CA ALA A 76 26.53 12.55 -28.86
C ALA A 76 26.33 13.17 -30.26
N LYS A 77 27.42 13.40 -30.98
CA LYS A 77 27.44 13.96 -32.36
C LYS A 77 26.99 15.42 -32.42
N ILE A 78 27.35 16.21 -31.41
CA ILE A 78 27.01 17.64 -31.37
C ILE A 78 27.69 18.44 -32.49
N ASP A 79 28.78 17.91 -33.05
CA ASP A 79 29.48 18.42 -34.23
C ASP A 79 28.62 18.39 -35.50
N ALA A 80 27.74 17.39 -35.62
CA ALA A 80 26.88 17.21 -36.80
C ALA A 80 25.51 17.90 -36.69
N HIS A 81 25.08 18.26 -35.48
CA HIS A 81 23.70 18.70 -35.22
C HIS A 81 23.64 20.00 -34.42
N ARG A 82 23.35 21.13 -35.09
CA ARG A 82 23.33 22.47 -34.46
C ARG A 82 22.28 22.64 -33.35
N GLN A 83 21.18 21.87 -33.39
CA GLN A 83 20.09 21.90 -32.41
C GLN A 83 20.24 20.89 -31.26
N TRP A 84 21.44 20.36 -31.03
CA TRP A 84 21.68 19.35 -29.99
C TRP A 84 21.25 19.80 -28.57
N ARG A 85 21.23 21.12 -28.30
CA ARG A 85 20.76 21.67 -27.02
C ARG A 85 19.27 21.46 -26.79
N ASP A 86 18.47 21.48 -27.86
CA ASP A 86 17.04 21.17 -27.78
C ASP A 86 16.83 19.69 -27.45
N VAL A 87 17.69 18.82 -27.98
CA VAL A 87 17.71 17.38 -27.65
C VAL A 87 18.13 17.15 -26.18
N VAL A 88 19.09 17.90 -25.66
CA VAL A 88 19.44 17.88 -24.22
C VAL A 88 18.24 18.26 -23.36
N ALA A 89 17.54 19.35 -23.69
CA ALA A 89 16.35 19.79 -22.97
C ALA A 89 15.24 18.73 -23.02
N ALA A 90 14.93 18.23 -24.22
CA ALA A 90 13.89 17.22 -24.43
C ALA A 90 14.16 15.91 -23.65
N ASN A 91 15.43 15.49 -23.55
CA ASN A 91 15.82 14.31 -22.77
C ASN A 91 15.78 14.54 -21.26
N ARG A 92 16.12 15.74 -20.79
CA ARG A 92 15.93 16.12 -19.38
C ARG A 92 14.46 16.06 -19.01
N ASP A 93 13.61 16.72 -19.78
CA ASP A 93 12.17 16.71 -19.54
C ASP A 93 11.60 15.30 -19.69
N GLY A 94 12.12 14.50 -20.63
CA GLY A 94 11.76 13.10 -20.82
C GLY A 94 12.07 12.25 -19.59
N ALA A 95 13.29 12.35 -19.05
CA ALA A 95 13.69 11.63 -17.85
C ALA A 95 12.83 12.01 -16.64
N GLU A 96 12.48 13.29 -16.47
CA GLU A 96 11.56 13.74 -15.44
C GLU A 96 10.15 13.17 -15.64
N ARG A 97 9.61 13.28 -16.87
CA ARG A 97 8.29 12.72 -17.23
C ARG A 97 8.20 11.21 -17.04
N TRP A 98 9.29 10.48 -17.25
CA TRP A 98 9.32 9.02 -17.15
C TRP A 98 9.70 8.51 -15.76
N GLY A 99 9.87 9.40 -14.78
CA GLY A 99 9.97 9.04 -13.36
C GLY A 99 11.40 8.99 -12.81
N SER A 100 12.39 9.59 -13.47
CA SER A 100 13.72 9.76 -12.87
C SER A 100 13.63 10.62 -11.62
N ARG A 101 13.87 10.01 -10.45
CA ARG A 101 13.81 10.70 -9.15
C ARG A 101 14.99 11.64 -8.88
N THR A 102 16.07 11.47 -9.62
CA THR A 102 17.28 12.28 -9.45
C THR A 102 17.52 13.09 -10.72
N ALA A 103 17.86 14.36 -10.56
CA ALA A 103 18.30 15.19 -11.67
C ALA A 103 19.55 14.57 -12.30
N ILE A 104 19.42 14.18 -13.57
CA ILE A 104 20.52 13.60 -14.35
C ILE A 104 21.26 14.74 -15.05
N PRO A 105 22.58 14.86 -14.86
CA PRO A 105 23.37 15.76 -15.68
C PRO A 105 23.35 15.27 -17.13
N TRP A 106 22.92 16.14 -18.04
CA TRP A 106 22.96 15.91 -19.48
C TRP A 106 24.02 16.80 -20.12
N VAL A 107 24.92 16.18 -20.91
CA VAL A 107 26.05 16.86 -21.54
C VAL A 107 26.09 16.58 -23.03
N GLY A 108 26.55 17.55 -23.82
CA GLY A 108 26.89 17.34 -25.23
C GLY A 108 28.28 16.71 -25.36
N ALA A 109 28.47 15.84 -26.36
CA ALA A 109 29.78 15.28 -26.67
C ALA A 109 29.97 15.09 -28.18
N ALA A 110 31.13 15.49 -28.70
CA ALA A 110 31.62 15.11 -30.02
C ALA A 110 32.80 14.16 -29.83
N ALA A 111 32.51 12.88 -29.60
CA ALA A 111 33.55 11.91 -29.22
C ALA A 111 34.37 11.38 -30.41
N ALA A 112 33.82 11.46 -31.63
CA ALA A 112 34.49 11.07 -32.86
C ALA A 112 34.02 12.01 -34.01
N PRO A 113 34.38 13.31 -33.95
CA PRO A 113 33.92 14.28 -34.94
C PRO A 113 34.57 14.02 -36.30
N VAL A 114 33.86 14.41 -37.36
CA VAL A 114 34.39 14.33 -38.74
C VAL A 114 35.51 15.35 -38.96
N LEU A 115 35.45 16.48 -38.27
CA LEU A 115 36.44 17.56 -38.32
C LEU A 115 36.78 18.03 -36.90
N GLY A 116 38.07 18.22 -36.62
CA GLY A 116 38.55 18.72 -35.32
C GLY A 116 38.82 17.61 -34.29
N ASP A 117 39.19 18.03 -33.09
CA ASP A 117 39.49 17.14 -31.96
C ASP A 117 38.20 16.72 -31.23
N ALA A 118 38.26 15.57 -30.54
CA ALA A 118 37.15 15.08 -29.75
C ALA A 118 36.80 16.05 -28.60
N ASP A 119 35.58 16.59 -28.60
CA ASP A 119 35.04 17.41 -27.53
C ASP A 119 34.26 16.52 -26.55
N VAL A 120 34.94 16.09 -25.48
CA VAL A 120 34.39 15.27 -24.39
C VAL A 120 34.73 15.85 -23.01
N ASP A 121 35.23 17.07 -22.94
CA ASP A 121 35.81 17.64 -21.71
C ASP A 121 34.76 17.86 -20.62
N GLU A 122 33.56 18.32 -21.01
CA GLU A 122 32.44 18.44 -20.09
C GLU A 122 31.99 17.08 -19.54
N LEU A 123 31.93 16.06 -20.40
CA LEU A 123 31.61 14.68 -19.99
C LEU A 123 32.64 14.15 -18.99
N VAL A 124 33.93 14.31 -19.28
CA VAL A 124 35.03 13.90 -18.40
C VAL A 124 34.95 14.62 -17.05
N ARG A 125 34.67 15.92 -17.05
CA ARG A 125 34.51 16.74 -15.82
C ARG A 125 33.37 16.24 -14.95
N VAL A 126 32.18 16.03 -15.53
CA VAL A 126 31.00 15.53 -14.80
C VAL A 126 31.25 14.13 -14.25
N LEU A 127 31.84 13.25 -15.06
CA LEU A 127 32.13 11.88 -14.67
C LEU A 127 33.15 11.81 -13.52
N ARG A 128 34.27 12.56 -13.60
CA ARG A 128 35.27 12.63 -12.52
C ARG A 128 34.67 13.18 -11.22
N ALA A 129 33.88 14.25 -11.29
CA ALA A 129 33.22 14.82 -10.11
C ALA A 129 32.27 13.83 -9.43
N GLY A 130 31.54 13.03 -10.22
CA GLY A 130 30.66 11.99 -9.70
C GLY A 130 31.41 10.79 -9.11
N LEU A 131 32.48 10.34 -9.76
CA LEU A 131 33.31 9.22 -9.31
C LEU A 131 34.15 9.56 -8.06
N ALA A 132 34.54 10.82 -7.88
CA ALA A 132 35.25 11.29 -6.69
C ALA A 132 34.43 11.17 -5.40
N ARG A 133 33.10 11.00 -5.49
CA ARG A 133 32.24 10.80 -4.32
C ARG A 133 32.40 9.37 -3.77
N PRO A 134 32.58 9.20 -2.45
CA PRO A 134 32.76 7.88 -1.86
C PRO A 134 31.54 6.98 -2.15
N PRO A 135 31.74 5.68 -2.41
CA PRO A 135 30.66 4.73 -2.75
C PRO A 135 29.51 4.75 -1.73
N ILE A 136 29.82 4.88 -0.44
CA ILE A 136 28.84 4.97 0.65
C ILE A 136 27.90 6.18 0.46
N ALA A 137 28.43 7.36 0.09
CA ALA A 137 27.59 8.54 -0.09
C ALA A 137 26.63 8.40 -1.29
N ARG A 138 27.02 7.65 -2.32
CA ARG A 138 26.14 7.32 -3.45
C ARG A 138 25.07 6.30 -3.06
N ALA A 139 25.46 5.24 -2.35
CA ALA A 139 24.53 4.23 -1.84
C ALA A 139 23.50 4.80 -0.85
N VAL A 140 23.94 5.68 0.06
CA VAL A 140 23.06 6.37 1.02
C VAL A 140 22.01 7.22 0.29
N ARG A 141 22.40 7.98 -0.74
CA ARG A 141 21.43 8.75 -1.53
C ARG A 141 20.41 7.86 -2.22
N ALA A 142 20.83 6.75 -2.82
CA ALA A 142 19.91 5.79 -3.43
C ALA A 142 18.95 5.17 -2.39
N ALA A 143 19.47 4.82 -1.20
CA ALA A 143 18.68 4.27 -0.10
C ALA A 143 17.65 5.28 0.46
N VAL A 144 18.01 6.55 0.58
CA VAL A 144 17.09 7.62 0.99
C VAL A 144 15.96 7.76 -0.04
N SER A 145 16.30 7.87 -1.33
CA SER A 145 15.28 7.96 -2.39
C SER A 145 14.36 6.74 -2.44
N ALA A 146 14.87 5.54 -2.15
CA ALA A 146 14.04 4.34 -2.06
C ALA A 146 13.12 4.35 -0.83
N SER A 147 13.63 4.82 0.31
CA SER A 147 12.86 4.97 1.54
C SER A 147 11.72 5.97 1.40
N ASP A 148 11.95 7.08 0.69
CA ASP A 148 10.93 8.11 0.44
C ASP A 148 9.75 7.55 -0.36
N VAL A 149 10.00 6.63 -1.29
CA VAL A 149 8.94 6.00 -2.10
C VAL A 149 8.12 5.05 -1.27
N LEU A 150 8.78 4.18 -0.50
CA LEU A 150 8.09 3.29 0.41
C LEU A 150 7.26 4.07 1.45
N ALA A 151 7.78 5.19 1.96
CA ALA A 151 7.06 6.05 2.88
C ALA A 151 5.82 6.70 2.23
N ARG A 152 5.94 7.24 1.01
CA ARG A 152 4.80 7.82 0.25
C ARG A 152 3.74 6.76 -0.05
N THR A 153 4.15 5.59 -0.54
CA THR A 153 3.24 4.48 -0.85
C THR A 153 2.53 3.99 0.41
N ARG A 154 3.25 3.84 1.52
CA ARG A 154 2.66 3.50 2.83
C ARG A 154 1.59 4.49 3.25
N LEU A 155 1.88 5.79 3.19
CA LEU A 155 0.93 6.82 3.59
C LEU A 155 -0.33 6.79 2.72
N ARG A 156 -0.18 6.63 1.39
CA ARG A 156 -1.30 6.51 0.45
C ARG A 156 -2.17 5.28 0.76
N LEU A 157 -1.56 4.12 0.94
CA LEU A 157 -2.27 2.87 1.20
C LEU A 157 -2.97 2.85 2.56
N VAL A 158 -2.28 3.27 3.63
CA VAL A 158 -2.89 3.34 4.97
C VAL A 158 -4.07 4.31 4.99
N ARG A 159 -3.98 5.43 4.27
CA ARG A 159 -5.11 6.36 4.13
C ARG A 159 -6.27 5.72 3.37
N SER A 160 -6.01 5.11 2.22
CA SER A 160 -7.03 4.40 1.41
C SER A 160 -7.75 3.32 2.23
N VAL A 161 -7.00 2.48 2.96
CA VAL A 161 -7.57 1.43 3.83
C VAL A 161 -8.45 2.04 4.94
N ARG A 162 -8.03 3.13 5.55
CA ARG A 162 -8.80 3.82 6.61
C ARG A 162 -10.08 4.43 6.08
N ASP A 163 -10.02 5.07 4.93
CA ASP A 163 -11.17 5.71 4.29
C ASP A 163 -12.17 4.65 3.84
N GLY A 164 -11.70 3.58 3.20
CA GLY A 164 -12.50 2.44 2.77
C GLY A 164 -13.15 1.69 3.93
N ALA A 165 -12.42 1.44 5.03
CA ALA A 165 -13.00 0.81 6.22
C ALA A 165 -14.04 1.70 6.91
N SER A 166 -13.84 3.02 6.90
CA SER A 166 -14.80 3.98 7.46
C SER A 166 -16.07 4.07 6.61
N ALA A 167 -15.93 4.02 5.29
CA ALA A 167 -17.03 3.95 4.34
C ALA A 167 -17.83 2.65 4.51
N LEU A 168 -17.15 1.50 4.56
CA LEU A 168 -17.76 0.19 4.81
C LEU A 168 -18.53 0.19 6.14
N ARG A 169 -17.93 0.70 7.21
CA ARG A 169 -18.61 0.82 8.51
C ARG A 169 -19.87 1.68 8.42
N THR A 170 -19.81 2.80 7.71
CA THR A 170 -20.97 3.70 7.56
C THR A 170 -22.09 3.02 6.78
N GLU A 171 -21.76 2.32 5.70
CA GLU A 171 -22.70 1.54 4.90
C GLU A 171 -23.36 0.42 5.72
N LEU A 172 -22.54 -0.38 6.41
CA LEU A 172 -23.04 -1.51 7.21
C LEU A 172 -23.90 -1.05 8.40
N ARG A 173 -23.61 0.12 8.98
CA ARG A 173 -24.45 0.73 10.03
C ARG A 173 -25.80 1.19 9.52
N ALA A 174 -25.81 1.83 8.35
CA ALA A 174 -27.06 2.21 7.70
C ALA A 174 -27.90 0.96 7.39
N ALA A 175 -27.28 -0.12 6.92
CA ALA A 175 -27.95 -1.40 6.72
C ALA A 175 -28.47 -1.99 8.05
N ALA A 176 -27.67 -2.00 9.13
CA ALA A 176 -28.07 -2.49 10.45
C ALA A 176 -29.33 -1.79 11.00
N ALA A 177 -29.48 -0.48 10.76
CA ALA A 177 -30.65 0.29 11.19
C ALA A 177 -31.96 -0.16 10.50
N THR A 178 -31.86 -0.79 9.33
CA THR A 178 -33.02 -1.24 8.53
C THR A 178 -33.35 -2.73 8.72
N VAL A 179 -32.58 -3.47 9.52
CA VAL A 179 -32.78 -4.92 9.71
C VAL A 179 -34.15 -5.21 10.36
N PRO A 180 -34.97 -6.10 9.77
CA PRO A 180 -36.23 -6.52 10.36
C PRO A 180 -36.02 -7.46 11.56
N PRO A 181 -36.99 -7.58 12.48
CA PRO A 181 -36.91 -8.53 13.59
C PRO A 181 -36.68 -9.96 13.08
N GLY A 182 -35.66 -10.64 13.62
CA GLY A 182 -35.25 -11.99 13.20
C GLY A 182 -34.33 -12.03 11.97
N GLY A 183 -34.02 -10.88 11.35
CA GLY A 183 -33.18 -10.79 10.14
C GLY A 183 -31.66 -10.84 10.37
N ALA A 184 -31.19 -11.15 11.58
CA ALA A 184 -29.78 -11.07 11.94
C ALA A 184 -28.86 -11.98 11.11
N GLN A 185 -29.29 -13.22 10.82
CA GLN A 185 -28.49 -14.16 10.02
C GLN A 185 -28.32 -13.70 8.56
N ALA A 186 -29.40 -13.20 7.94
CA ALA A 186 -29.33 -12.67 6.58
C ALA A 186 -28.42 -11.44 6.51
N PHE A 187 -28.47 -10.58 7.54
CA PHE A 187 -27.57 -9.44 7.68
C PHE A 187 -26.11 -9.88 7.85
N GLU A 188 -25.85 -10.93 8.63
CA GLU A 188 -24.49 -11.47 8.80
C GLU A 188 -23.90 -11.96 7.46
N VAL A 189 -24.69 -12.69 6.66
CA VAL A 189 -24.30 -13.13 5.32
C VAL A 189 -23.99 -11.93 4.41
N GLN A 190 -24.82 -10.89 4.47
CA GLN A 190 -24.60 -9.65 3.72
C GLN A 190 -23.29 -8.95 4.14
N VAL A 191 -23.03 -8.84 5.44
CA VAL A 191 -21.78 -8.25 5.96
C VAL A 191 -20.57 -9.05 5.47
N ARG A 192 -20.63 -10.38 5.55
CA ARG A 192 -19.53 -11.25 5.09
C ARG A 192 -19.24 -11.04 3.60
N ALA A 193 -20.28 -10.99 2.76
CA ALA A 193 -20.12 -10.73 1.33
C ALA A 193 -19.52 -9.34 1.07
N ARG A 194 -19.95 -8.30 1.80
CA ARG A 194 -19.42 -6.93 1.67
C ARG A 194 -17.97 -6.82 2.12
N VAL A 195 -17.62 -7.47 3.21
CA VAL A 195 -16.23 -7.56 3.71
C VAL A 195 -15.35 -8.27 2.69
N GLU A 196 -15.81 -9.38 2.10
CA GLU A 196 -15.05 -10.10 1.08
C GLU A 196 -14.78 -9.24 -0.16
N VAL A 197 -15.80 -8.52 -0.64
CA VAL A 197 -15.64 -7.56 -1.76
C VAL A 197 -14.65 -6.45 -1.40
N PHE A 198 -14.75 -5.89 -0.19
CA PHE A 198 -13.82 -4.86 0.28
C PHE A 198 -12.37 -5.36 0.31
N LEU A 199 -12.12 -6.53 0.90
CA LEU A 199 -10.78 -7.11 1.00
C LEU A 199 -10.19 -7.39 -0.39
N LYS A 200 -10.99 -7.93 -1.33
CA LYS A 200 -10.55 -8.14 -2.72
C LYS A 200 -10.18 -6.83 -3.42
N THR A 201 -10.90 -5.75 -3.14
CA THR A 201 -10.57 -4.41 -3.67
C THR A 201 -9.28 -3.89 -3.05
N VAL A 202 -9.12 -3.98 -1.73
CA VAL A 202 -7.88 -3.60 -1.05
C VAL A 202 -6.69 -4.40 -1.57
N ASP A 203 -6.82 -5.71 -1.74
CA ASP A 203 -5.76 -6.57 -2.26
C ASP A 203 -5.30 -6.12 -3.65
N ARG A 204 -6.25 -5.73 -4.52
CA ARG A 204 -5.94 -5.16 -5.84
C ARG A 204 -5.24 -3.81 -5.73
N ASP A 205 -5.79 -2.88 -4.95
CA ASP A 205 -5.22 -1.55 -4.77
C ASP A 205 -3.80 -1.60 -4.19
N VAL A 206 -3.56 -2.54 -3.25
CA VAL A 206 -2.24 -2.80 -2.68
C VAL A 206 -1.30 -3.38 -3.73
N ALA A 207 -1.74 -4.39 -4.48
CA ALA A 207 -0.93 -5.00 -5.54
C ALA A 207 -0.53 -3.97 -6.61
N ASP A 208 -1.47 -3.13 -7.04
CA ASP A 208 -1.23 -2.08 -8.05
C ASP A 208 -0.24 -1.02 -7.53
N ALA A 209 -0.48 -0.46 -6.35
CA ALA A 209 0.39 0.56 -5.77
C ALA A 209 1.79 0.04 -5.44
N VAL A 210 1.90 -1.24 -5.05
CA VAL A 210 3.18 -1.91 -4.81
C VAL A 210 3.89 -2.21 -6.13
N GLY A 211 3.16 -2.62 -7.17
CA GLY A 211 3.69 -2.78 -8.52
C GLY A 211 4.27 -1.48 -9.08
N GLU A 212 3.55 -0.37 -8.91
CA GLU A 212 4.02 0.99 -9.25
C GLU A 212 5.32 1.32 -8.49
N ALA A 213 5.35 1.10 -7.17
CA ALA A 213 6.53 1.38 -6.35
C ALA A 213 7.74 0.49 -6.72
N ALA A 214 7.49 -0.78 -7.04
CA ALA A 214 8.53 -1.73 -7.45
C ALA A 214 9.09 -1.40 -8.83
N ALA A 215 8.24 -0.97 -9.78
CA ALA A 215 8.67 -0.47 -11.07
C ALA A 215 9.54 0.78 -10.92
N GLU A 216 9.12 1.72 -10.07
CA GLU A 216 9.86 2.96 -9.79
C GLU A 216 11.22 2.67 -9.08
N LEU A 217 11.34 1.52 -8.40
CA LEU A 217 12.58 1.04 -7.78
C LEU A 217 13.41 0.10 -8.69
N GLY A 218 12.92 -0.26 -9.87
CA GLY A 218 13.59 -1.20 -10.78
C GLY A 218 13.65 -2.65 -10.28
N CYS A 219 12.75 -3.05 -9.38
CA CYS A 219 12.74 -4.39 -8.76
C CYS A 219 11.48 -5.23 -9.06
N GLY A 220 10.67 -4.84 -10.06
CA GLY A 220 9.38 -5.47 -10.39
C GLY A 220 9.43 -7.01 -10.48
N ASP A 221 10.38 -7.57 -11.21
CA ASP A 221 10.52 -9.04 -11.41
C ASP A 221 10.99 -9.80 -10.15
N ARG A 222 11.40 -9.08 -9.10
CA ARG A 222 11.99 -9.63 -7.87
C ARG A 222 11.07 -9.53 -6.66
N VAL A 223 9.95 -8.84 -6.78
CA VAL A 223 8.97 -8.75 -5.69
C VAL A 223 8.29 -10.11 -5.57
N ALA A 224 8.62 -10.84 -4.51
CA ALA A 224 7.86 -12.01 -4.14
C ALA A 224 6.43 -11.54 -3.77
N VAL A 225 5.43 -12.09 -4.46
CA VAL A 225 4.03 -11.99 -4.01
C VAL A 225 4.01 -12.59 -2.60
N PRO A 226 3.72 -11.79 -1.56
CA PRO A 226 3.56 -12.33 -0.22
C PRO A 226 2.54 -13.47 -0.29
N ARG A 227 2.95 -14.67 0.12
CA ARG A 227 2.02 -15.79 0.29
C ARG A 227 1.15 -15.42 1.48
N GLY A 228 0.10 -14.67 1.19
CA GLY A 228 -0.86 -14.29 2.19
C GLY A 228 -1.42 -15.55 2.81
N HIS A 229 -1.21 -15.73 4.12
CA HIS A 229 -2.11 -16.57 4.87
C HIS A 229 -3.49 -15.95 4.65
N ALA A 230 -4.36 -16.67 3.94
CA ALA A 230 -5.77 -16.34 3.90
C ALA A 230 -6.26 -16.55 5.33
N CYS A 231 -6.04 -15.55 6.19
CA CYS A 231 -6.65 -15.51 7.50
C CYS A 231 -8.14 -15.47 7.19
N ARG A 232 -8.80 -16.62 7.34
CA ARG A 232 -10.25 -16.69 7.29
C ARG A 232 -10.69 -15.79 8.43
N LEU A 233 -11.11 -14.58 8.11
CA LEU A 233 -11.87 -13.75 9.03
C LEU A 233 -13.08 -14.60 9.38
N GLU A 234 -13.04 -15.25 10.53
CA GLU A 234 -14.21 -15.67 11.28
C GLU A 234 -14.61 -14.41 12.06
N PRO A 235 -15.38 -13.47 11.48
CA PRO A 235 -15.93 -12.39 12.27
C PRO A 235 -16.67 -13.03 13.44
N SER A 236 -16.34 -12.61 14.66
CA SER A 236 -16.95 -13.12 15.90
C SER A 236 -18.45 -13.28 15.71
N ASP A 237 -18.98 -14.49 15.98
CA ASP A 237 -20.39 -14.87 15.80
C ASP A 237 -21.29 -13.75 16.34
N ALA A 238 -22.01 -13.08 15.44
CA ALA A 238 -22.96 -12.00 15.73
C ALA A 238 -24.23 -12.56 16.39
N GLY A 239 -24.08 -13.19 17.54
CA GLY A 239 -25.19 -13.64 18.35
C GLY A 239 -25.47 -15.14 18.29
N ARG A 240 -24.54 -15.94 18.85
CA ARG A 240 -25.04 -17.06 19.64
C ARG A 240 -25.82 -16.49 20.83
N PRO A 241 -27.13 -16.75 20.95
CA PRO A 241 -27.85 -16.35 22.14
C PRO A 241 -27.28 -17.14 23.31
N THR A 242 -26.57 -16.46 24.22
CA THR A 242 -26.22 -17.05 25.51
C THR A 242 -27.51 -17.38 26.25
N SER A 243 -27.52 -18.47 27.05
CA SER A 243 -28.70 -18.90 27.80
C SER A 243 -29.28 -17.75 28.65
N SER A 244 -28.42 -16.85 29.12
CA SER A 244 -28.73 -15.57 29.77
C SER A 244 -29.76 -14.73 29.01
N ARG A 245 -29.67 -14.61 27.67
CA ARG A 245 -30.58 -13.79 26.86
C ARG A 245 -32.02 -14.33 26.82
N ARG A 246 -32.17 -15.67 26.88
CA ARG A 246 -33.51 -16.30 26.96
C ARG A 246 -34.14 -16.09 28.33
N LEU A 247 -33.33 -16.07 29.39
CA LEU A 247 -33.77 -15.77 30.75
C LEU A 247 -34.16 -14.30 30.92
N GLU A 248 -33.35 -13.36 30.44
CA GLU A 248 -33.67 -11.93 30.44
C GLU A 248 -34.92 -11.60 29.61
N ALA A 249 -35.07 -12.22 28.43
CA ALA A 249 -36.27 -12.04 27.61
C ALA A 249 -37.52 -12.60 28.28
N ARG A 250 -37.42 -13.74 29.00
CA ARG A 250 -38.52 -14.30 29.79
C ARG A 250 -38.85 -13.44 31.00
N LEU A 251 -37.85 -12.93 31.72
CA LEU A 251 -38.04 -12.01 32.84
C LEU A 251 -38.68 -10.71 32.39
N ALA A 252 -38.22 -10.12 31.29
CA ALA A 252 -38.81 -8.92 30.70
C ALA A 252 -40.24 -9.16 30.19
N ALA A 253 -40.53 -10.34 29.63
CA ALA A 253 -41.88 -10.71 29.24
C ALA A 253 -42.80 -10.84 30.45
N VAL A 254 -42.35 -11.48 31.54
CA VAL A 254 -43.13 -11.62 32.79
C VAL A 254 -43.35 -10.27 33.47
N LEU A 255 -42.32 -9.41 33.56
CA LEU A 255 -42.46 -8.05 34.09
C LEU A 255 -43.35 -7.17 33.20
N GLY A 256 -43.23 -7.28 31.87
CA GLY A 256 -44.08 -6.56 30.92
C GLY A 256 -45.55 -6.98 31.01
N LEU A 257 -45.81 -8.28 31.21
CA LEU A 257 -47.15 -8.82 31.48
C LEU A 257 -47.71 -8.28 32.80
N GLY A 258 -46.91 -8.32 33.88
CA GLY A 258 -47.31 -7.82 35.20
C GLY A 258 -47.60 -6.31 35.19
N PHE A 259 -46.76 -5.53 34.51
CA PHE A 259 -46.95 -4.08 34.36
C PHE A 259 -48.20 -3.78 33.52
N GLY A 260 -48.38 -4.45 32.37
CA GLY A 260 -49.55 -4.28 31.50
C GLY A 260 -50.88 -4.55 32.22
N VAL A 261 -50.94 -5.62 33.02
CA VAL A 261 -52.10 -5.95 33.87
C VAL A 261 -52.33 -4.88 34.95
N GLY A 262 -51.26 -4.40 35.60
CA GLY A 262 -51.35 -3.33 36.60
C GLY A 262 -51.89 -2.02 36.04
N THR A 263 -51.38 -1.56 34.88
CA THR A 263 -51.90 -0.37 34.20
C THR A 263 -53.34 -0.54 33.71
N ALA A 264 -53.72 -1.72 33.21
CA ALA A 264 -55.09 -2.00 32.80
C ALA A 264 -56.08 -1.87 33.97
N LEU A 265 -55.72 -2.38 35.15
CA LEU A 265 -56.54 -2.26 36.35
C LEU A 265 -56.61 -0.82 36.86
N ALA A 266 -55.52 -0.07 36.80
CA ALA A 266 -55.50 1.34 37.21
C ALA A 266 -56.35 2.23 36.30
N VAL A 267 -56.22 2.08 34.97
CA VAL A 267 -57.01 2.81 33.97
C VAL A 267 -58.48 2.37 34.01
N GLY A 268 -58.74 1.07 34.14
CA GLY A 268 -60.10 0.55 34.31
C GLY A 268 -60.80 1.12 35.54
N ARG A 269 -60.08 1.31 36.65
CA ARG A 269 -60.62 1.96 37.86
C ARG A 269 -60.94 3.44 37.66
N LEU A 270 -60.08 4.17 36.95
CA LEU A 270 -60.29 5.58 36.63
C LEU A 270 -61.52 5.78 35.72
N VAL A 271 -61.72 4.91 34.73
CA VAL A 271 -62.85 4.98 33.80
C VAL A 271 -64.16 4.51 34.44
N ALA A 272 -64.12 3.47 35.29
CA ALA A 272 -65.29 3.02 36.04
C ALA A 272 -65.84 4.08 37.00
N GLY A 273 -64.98 5.02 37.46
CA GLY A 273 -65.40 6.16 38.28
C GLY A 273 -66.20 7.23 37.52
N TRP A 274 -66.15 7.24 36.18
CA TRP A 274 -66.77 8.29 35.35
C TRP A 274 -68.09 7.87 34.70
N ALA A 275 -68.39 6.58 34.54
CA ALA A 275 -69.65 6.11 33.92
C ALA A 275 -70.05 4.71 34.43
N PRO A 276 -70.99 4.60 35.40
CA PRO A 276 -71.37 3.33 36.04
C PRO A 276 -72.07 2.29 35.13
N GLY A 277 -72.51 2.69 33.93
CA GLY A 277 -73.32 1.86 33.02
C GLY A 277 -72.57 1.13 31.90
N VAL A 278 -71.28 1.39 31.69
CA VAL A 278 -70.43 0.80 30.62
C VAL A 278 -69.33 -0.12 31.16
N SER A 279 -69.49 -0.54 32.41
CA SER A 279 -68.45 -1.05 33.30
C SER A 279 -67.74 -2.33 32.83
N THR A 280 -68.44 -3.25 32.15
CA THR A 280 -67.84 -4.51 31.66
C THR A 280 -67.07 -4.32 30.35
N ALA A 281 -67.61 -3.53 29.42
CA ALA A 281 -66.97 -3.24 28.14
C ALA A 281 -65.69 -2.40 28.31
N GLY A 282 -65.70 -1.43 29.23
CA GLY A 282 -64.54 -0.58 29.52
C GLY A 282 -63.36 -1.35 30.14
N LEU A 283 -63.62 -2.34 30.98
CA LEU A 283 -62.58 -3.18 31.59
C LEU A 283 -61.90 -4.08 30.55
N VAL A 284 -62.67 -4.70 29.66
CA VAL A 284 -62.12 -5.54 28.58
C VAL A 284 -61.31 -4.68 27.61
N ALA A 285 -61.83 -3.52 27.20
CA ALA A 285 -61.11 -2.61 26.31
C ALA A 285 -59.80 -2.08 26.94
N GLY A 286 -59.82 -1.72 28.23
CA GLY A 286 -58.63 -1.29 28.96
C GLY A 286 -57.58 -2.39 29.13
N ALA A 287 -58.00 -3.62 29.38
CA ALA A 287 -57.11 -4.79 29.45
C ALA A 287 -56.43 -5.09 28.12
N VAL A 288 -57.20 -5.09 27.02
CA VAL A 288 -56.67 -5.29 25.67
C VAL A 288 -55.68 -4.18 25.29
N MET A 289 -56.01 -2.92 25.59
CA MET A 289 -55.13 -1.78 25.31
C MET A 289 -53.83 -1.83 26.12
N GLY A 290 -53.91 -2.17 27.41
CA GLY A 290 -52.73 -2.30 28.29
C GLY A 290 -51.80 -3.44 27.85
N LEU A 291 -52.35 -4.59 27.44
CA LEU A 291 -51.58 -5.68 26.87
C LEU A 291 -50.95 -5.32 25.53
N ALA A 292 -51.70 -4.64 24.64
CA ALA A 292 -51.18 -4.20 23.35
C ALA A 292 -50.00 -3.22 23.53
N LEU A 293 -50.10 -2.25 24.44
CA LEU A 293 -49.01 -1.33 24.79
C LEU A 293 -47.82 -2.05 25.42
N GLY A 294 -48.05 -2.99 26.35
CA GLY A 294 -46.98 -3.78 26.96
C GLY A 294 -46.20 -4.60 25.92
N VAL A 295 -46.92 -5.28 25.02
CA VAL A 295 -46.33 -6.01 23.88
C VAL A 295 -45.57 -5.04 22.97
N TRP A 296 -46.13 -3.88 22.68
CA TRP A 296 -45.48 -2.85 21.85
C TRP A 296 -44.18 -2.33 22.47
N VAL A 297 -44.16 -2.03 23.78
CA VAL A 297 -42.95 -1.57 24.49
C VAL A 297 -41.87 -2.65 24.51
N VAL A 298 -42.23 -3.90 24.85
CA VAL A 298 -41.27 -5.02 24.88
C VAL A 298 -40.71 -5.27 23.48
N ARG A 299 -41.56 -5.26 22.45
CA ARG A 299 -41.14 -5.42 21.05
C ARG A 299 -40.20 -4.28 20.62
N THR A 300 -40.54 -3.04 20.95
CA THR A 300 -39.73 -1.86 20.60
C THR A 300 -38.38 -1.87 21.31
N ARG A 301 -38.34 -2.17 22.61
CA ARG A 301 -37.10 -2.28 23.39
C ARG A 301 -36.20 -3.40 22.86
N ARG A 302 -36.80 -4.55 22.52
CA ARG A 302 -36.07 -5.68 21.91
C ARG A 302 -35.49 -5.29 20.55
N LEU A 303 -36.28 -4.63 19.69
CA LEU A 303 -35.82 -4.13 18.39
C LEU A 303 -34.64 -3.15 18.53
N LEU A 304 -34.73 -2.18 19.46
CA LEU A 304 -33.66 -1.21 19.71
C LEU A 304 -32.40 -1.88 20.24
N HIS A 305 -32.54 -2.86 21.14
CA HIS A 305 -31.41 -3.61 21.67
C HIS A 305 -30.74 -4.48 20.59
N ASP A 306 -31.53 -5.19 19.78
CA ASP A 306 -31.02 -6.01 18.68
C ASP A 306 -30.23 -5.14 17.69
N ARG A 307 -30.73 -3.93 17.35
CA ARG A 307 -30.00 -2.97 16.50
C ARG A 307 -28.73 -2.44 17.14
N ALA A 308 -28.73 -2.16 18.44
CA ALA A 308 -27.53 -1.71 19.15
C ALA A 308 -26.44 -2.80 19.18
N VAL A 309 -26.84 -4.07 19.34
CA VAL A 309 -25.93 -5.22 19.25
C VAL A 309 -25.34 -5.34 17.84
N LEU A 310 -26.17 -5.17 16.79
CA LEU A 310 -25.68 -5.17 15.40
C LEU A 310 -24.74 -3.99 15.12
N ASP A 311 -25.03 -2.77 15.60
CA ASP A 311 -24.14 -1.62 15.42
C ASP A 311 -22.76 -1.85 16.08
N ARG A 312 -22.78 -2.40 17.30
CA ARG A 312 -21.54 -2.74 18.02
C ARG A 312 -20.76 -3.83 17.28
N TRP A 313 -21.44 -4.87 16.81
CA TRP A 313 -20.80 -5.93 16.05
C TRP A 313 -20.21 -5.41 14.73
N VAL A 314 -20.93 -4.58 13.98
CA VAL A 314 -20.43 -3.93 12.76
C VAL A 314 -19.18 -3.09 13.05
N ALA A 315 -19.17 -2.37 14.17
CA ALA A 315 -18.02 -1.60 14.60
C ALA A 315 -16.78 -2.48 14.85
N ASP A 316 -16.96 -3.64 15.46
CA ASP A 316 -15.89 -4.61 15.71
C ASP A 316 -15.41 -5.26 14.40
N VAL A 317 -16.33 -5.69 13.52
CA VAL A 317 -16.00 -6.23 12.19
C VAL A 317 -15.15 -5.24 11.37
N ALA A 318 -15.58 -3.98 11.29
CA ALA A 318 -14.82 -2.95 10.56
C ALA A 318 -13.42 -2.71 11.16
N GLY A 319 -13.29 -2.83 12.49
CA GLY A 319 -11.99 -2.77 13.18
C GLY A 319 -11.07 -3.91 12.79
N THR A 320 -11.57 -5.15 12.80
CA THR A 320 -10.79 -6.34 12.43
C THR A 320 -10.39 -6.33 10.96
N VAL A 321 -11.31 -5.95 10.07
CA VAL A 321 -11.05 -5.82 8.63
C VAL A 321 -9.99 -4.76 8.35
N ARG A 322 -10.07 -3.60 9.02
CA ARG A 322 -9.05 -2.55 8.92
C ARG A 322 -7.68 -3.06 9.38
N TRP A 323 -7.61 -3.73 10.53
CA TRP A 323 -6.36 -4.28 11.04
C TRP A 323 -5.74 -5.27 10.03
N HIS A 324 -6.54 -6.16 9.47
CA HIS A 324 -6.06 -7.14 8.49
C HIS A 324 -5.56 -6.48 7.20
N ALA A 325 -6.27 -5.47 6.72
CA ALA A 325 -5.86 -4.68 5.57
C ALA A 325 -4.54 -3.90 5.84
N GLU A 326 -4.41 -3.24 7.00
CA GLU A 326 -3.18 -2.55 7.39
C GLU A 326 -1.99 -3.53 7.54
N ALA A 327 -2.21 -4.73 8.08
CA ALA A 327 -1.20 -5.79 8.17
C ALA A 327 -0.74 -6.25 6.77
N ARG A 328 -1.67 -6.43 5.83
CA ARG A 328 -1.34 -6.83 4.46
C ARG A 328 -0.54 -5.76 3.72
N VAL A 329 -0.86 -4.47 3.92
CA VAL A 329 -0.02 -3.37 3.41
C VAL A 329 1.41 -3.49 3.93
N ALA A 330 1.59 -3.78 5.22
CA ALA A 330 2.92 -3.92 5.81
C ALA A 330 3.70 -5.10 5.21
N GLU A 331 3.05 -6.26 5.03
CA GLU A 331 3.67 -7.44 4.41
C GLU A 331 4.17 -7.17 2.98
N TRP A 332 3.35 -6.53 2.15
CA TRP A 332 3.74 -6.18 0.77
C TRP A 332 4.82 -5.10 0.71
N LEU A 333 4.75 -4.08 1.57
CA LEU A 333 5.82 -3.07 1.62
C LEU A 333 7.15 -3.70 2.07
N LEU A 334 7.11 -4.67 2.98
CA LEU A 334 8.28 -5.41 3.40
C LEU A 334 8.85 -6.26 2.26
N SER A 335 8.02 -6.90 1.44
CA SER A 335 8.49 -7.70 0.30
C SER A 335 9.21 -6.84 -0.76
N VAL A 336 8.69 -5.65 -1.04
CA VAL A 336 9.36 -4.66 -1.91
C VAL A 336 10.66 -4.17 -1.31
N ALA A 337 10.66 -3.84 -0.01
CA ALA A 337 11.85 -3.35 0.68
C ALA A 337 12.97 -4.42 0.74
N SER A 338 12.64 -5.70 0.88
CA SER A 338 13.61 -6.79 0.73
C SER A 338 14.14 -6.90 -0.70
N ALA A 339 13.26 -6.89 -1.70
CA ALA A 339 13.66 -7.00 -3.11
C ALA A 339 14.57 -5.84 -3.55
N GLY A 340 14.31 -4.62 -3.07
CA GLY A 340 15.14 -3.45 -3.33
C GLY A 340 16.53 -3.53 -2.67
N ARG A 341 16.61 -4.10 -1.45
CA ARG A 341 17.91 -4.33 -0.78
C ARG A 341 18.76 -5.36 -1.52
N ASP A 342 18.14 -6.44 -1.99
CA ASP A 342 18.84 -7.49 -2.74
C ASP A 342 19.27 -7.03 -4.14
N ALA A 343 18.65 -5.97 -4.67
CA ALA A 343 19.07 -5.32 -5.91
C ALA A 343 20.26 -4.36 -5.74
N GLY A 344 20.47 -3.83 -4.54
CA GLY A 344 21.61 -2.96 -4.25
C GLY A 344 22.95 -3.73 -4.25
N PRO A 345 24.09 -3.03 -4.40
CA PRO A 345 25.39 -3.67 -4.25
C PRO A 345 25.47 -4.32 -2.87
N ARG A 346 25.71 -5.64 -2.83
CA ARG A 346 26.17 -6.31 -1.62
C ARG A 346 27.47 -5.62 -1.22
N VAL A 347 27.39 -4.67 -0.29
CA VAL A 347 28.55 -4.24 0.47
C VAL A 347 29.01 -5.54 1.12
N GLY A 348 30.11 -6.11 0.59
CA GLY A 348 30.62 -7.38 1.05
C GLY A 348 30.62 -7.34 2.55
N SER A 349 29.85 -8.22 3.19
CA SER A 349 29.87 -8.34 4.63
C SER A 349 31.32 -8.62 4.96
N ARG A 350 32.01 -7.62 5.51
CA ARG A 350 33.27 -7.86 6.20
C ARG A 350 32.94 -8.97 7.17
N ALA A 351 33.60 -10.10 7.05
CA ALA A 351 33.47 -11.22 7.96
C ALA A 351 33.39 -10.64 9.37
N THR A 352 32.23 -10.82 10.01
CA THR A 352 32.03 -10.45 11.40
C THR A 352 33.20 -11.05 12.18
N PRO A 353 34.01 -10.26 12.90
CA PRO A 353 34.96 -10.86 13.82
C PRO A 353 34.11 -11.68 14.78
N GLU A 354 34.46 -12.95 14.96
CA GLU A 354 33.81 -13.85 15.93
C GLU A 354 33.78 -13.18 17.30
N GLY A 355 32.65 -12.53 17.61
CA GLY A 355 32.29 -12.00 18.90
C GLY A 355 31.34 -12.99 19.58
N PRO A 356 31.43 -13.15 20.91
CA PRO A 356 30.89 -14.31 21.61
C PRO A 356 29.38 -14.43 21.45
N ALA A 357 28.94 -15.68 21.28
CA ALA A 357 27.56 -16.11 21.03
C ALA A 357 26.57 -15.59 22.10
N GLY A 358 26.01 -14.41 21.86
CA GLY A 358 24.94 -13.81 22.65
C GLY A 358 23.59 -14.00 21.98
N SER A 359 22.89 -15.08 22.34
CA SER A 359 21.43 -15.21 22.44
C SER A 359 20.56 -14.33 21.51
N LEU A 360 20.51 -14.69 20.22
CA LEU A 360 19.44 -14.23 19.29
C LEU A 360 18.15 -15.05 19.42
N LYS A 361 18.15 -16.11 20.26
CA LYS A 361 16.98 -16.95 20.55
C LYS A 361 15.92 -16.26 21.41
N GLN A 362 16.23 -15.15 22.06
CA GLN A 362 15.35 -14.55 23.07
C GLN A 362 14.38 -13.49 22.53
N VAL A 363 14.49 -13.11 21.24
CA VAL A 363 13.65 -12.04 20.65
C VAL A 363 12.53 -12.59 19.76
N THR A 364 12.58 -13.87 19.36
CA THR A 364 11.58 -14.48 18.46
C THR A 364 10.39 -15.15 19.14
N ASP A 365 10.41 -15.39 20.45
CA ASP A 365 9.33 -16.11 21.15
C ASP A 365 8.11 -15.24 21.49
N GLN A 366 8.13 -13.92 21.24
CA GLN A 366 7.02 -13.04 21.63
C GLN A 366 5.89 -12.90 20.59
N TYR A 367 5.99 -13.57 19.44
CA TYR A 367 4.99 -13.48 18.35
C TYR A 367 4.48 -14.83 17.85
N GLU A 368 4.55 -15.89 18.66
CA GLU A 368 3.83 -17.14 18.34
C GLU A 368 2.31 -16.95 18.55
N TRP A 369 1.64 -16.51 17.48
CA TRP A 369 0.19 -16.63 17.36
C TRP A 369 -0.16 -18.09 17.07
N ARG A 370 -0.83 -18.76 18.02
CA ARG A 370 -1.46 -20.06 17.78
C ARG A 370 -2.65 -19.88 16.84
N CYS A 371 -2.52 -20.42 15.64
CA CYS A 371 -3.65 -20.75 14.78
C CYS A 371 -4.13 -22.15 15.18
N ASP A 372 -5.14 -22.22 16.05
CA ASP A 372 -5.90 -23.46 16.25
C ASP A 372 -7.03 -23.53 15.22
N GLY A 373 -7.09 -24.62 14.45
CA GLY A 373 -8.29 -25.13 13.76
C GLY A 373 -8.54 -24.66 12.33
#